data_AF-N2A3M8-F1
#
_entry.id   AF-N2A3M8-F1
#
_cell.length_a   1.000
_cell.length_b   1.000
_cell.length_c   1.000
_cell.angle_alpha   90.00
_cell.angle_beta   90.00
_cell.angle_gamma   90.00
#
_symmetry.space_group_name_H-M   'P 1'
#
loop_
_entity.id
_entity.type
_entity.pdbx_description
1 polymer ?
#
loop_
_entity_poly.entity_id
_entity_poly.type
_entity_poly.pdbx_seq_one_letter_code
_entity_poly.pdbx_strand_id
1 'polypeptide(L)'
;MVYSSSSDILLVNGFKPATYGIRQAIYALVAFFGFGVPIFALKIDVFKSKKFVVWFFMISCALLAFLVIMKIFKGSSAAVNGAVGWINLGFINLQPLEVAKFALVIYLAYVLDRRDGKLVKGQIVQNLSHPAILSAVMMCLVIVEPDFGGTAILFMIVLVMFSVSGVPTSIALRWLLGIIVIVAAVVVLIIIWNPKFLQESYQFQRLMSFLHPFELEKKGGAQLVNSYYAIHNGGLVGVGLGNSM
;
A
#
# COMPACT_ATOMS: atom_id res chain seq x y z
N MET A 1 4.99 18.91 -4.28
CA MET A 1 4.81 18.58 -2.85
C MET A 1 6.12 18.25 -2.16
N VAL A 2 6.86 17.19 -2.55
CA VAL A 2 8.09 16.74 -1.86
C VAL A 2 9.15 17.85 -1.72
N TYR A 3 9.38 18.63 -2.79
CA TYR A 3 10.35 19.72 -2.75
C TYR A 3 10.02 20.79 -1.69
N SER A 4 8.76 21.23 -1.61
CA SER A 4 8.33 22.31 -0.72
C SER A 4 8.17 21.88 0.73
N SER A 5 7.85 20.61 0.98
CA SER A 5 7.73 20.07 2.35
C SER A 5 9.08 19.67 2.96
N SER A 6 10.09 19.42 2.12
CA SER A 6 11.40 18.92 2.54
C SER A 6 12.52 19.96 2.37
N SER A 7 12.24 21.12 1.75
CA SER A 7 13.22 22.20 1.56
C SER A 7 13.67 22.80 2.88
N ASP A 8 12.75 23.04 3.81
CA ASP A 8 13.10 23.64 5.12
C ASP A 8 13.94 22.69 5.98
N ILE A 9 13.59 21.41 5.98
CA ILE A 9 14.38 20.40 6.70
C ILE A 9 15.79 20.28 6.09
N LEU A 10 15.93 20.41 4.76
CA LEU A 10 17.24 20.39 4.11
C LEU A 10 18.04 21.67 4.37
N LEU A 11 17.41 22.84 4.40
CA LEU A 11 18.05 24.12 4.71
C LEU A 11 18.59 24.12 6.15
N VAL A 12 17.80 23.64 7.10
CA VAL A 12 18.20 23.48 8.51
C VAL A 12 19.37 22.49 8.65
N ASN A 13 19.46 21.48 7.79
CA ASN A 13 20.55 20.49 7.78
C ASN A 13 21.74 20.87 6.86
N GLY A 14 21.77 22.08 6.30
CA GLY A 14 22.88 22.58 5.48
C GLY A 14 23.00 22.01 4.06
N PHE A 15 21.95 21.33 3.57
CA PHE A 15 21.92 20.75 2.22
C PHE A 15 21.21 21.67 1.22
N LYS A 16 21.60 21.57 -0.06
CA LYS A 16 20.93 22.31 -1.14
C LYS A 16 19.46 21.86 -1.23
N PRO A 17 18.48 22.78 -1.20
CA PRO A 17 17.04 22.46 -1.28
C PRO A 17 16.68 21.63 -2.52
N ALA A 18 17.38 21.90 -3.64
CA ALA A 18 17.22 21.23 -4.95
C ALA A 18 17.43 19.70 -4.92
N THR A 19 18.10 19.16 -3.91
CA THR A 19 18.59 17.77 -3.92
C THR A 19 17.47 16.73 -4.05
N TYR A 20 16.38 16.86 -3.29
CA TYR A 20 15.26 15.93 -3.40
C TYR A 20 14.45 16.14 -4.68
N GLY A 21 14.30 17.38 -5.15
CA GLY A 21 13.61 17.70 -6.40
C GLY A 21 14.31 17.07 -7.62
N ILE A 22 15.64 17.19 -7.69
CA ILE A 22 16.45 16.61 -8.77
C ILE A 22 16.39 15.09 -8.73
N ARG A 23 16.54 14.47 -7.55
CA ARG A 23 16.40 13.00 -7.40
C ARG A 23 15.02 12.51 -7.85
N GLN A 24 13.96 13.23 -7.49
CA GLN A 24 12.60 12.86 -7.89
C GLN A 24 12.39 13.02 -9.41
N ALA A 25 12.95 14.05 -10.04
CA ALA A 25 12.91 14.21 -11.49
C ALA A 25 13.65 13.06 -12.21
N ILE A 26 14.82 12.66 -11.71
CA ILE A 26 15.57 11.52 -12.25
C ILE A 26 14.75 10.23 -12.11
N TYR A 27 14.19 9.95 -10.93
CA TYR A 27 13.34 8.76 -10.74
C TYR A 27 12.10 8.77 -11.64
N ALA A 28 11.49 9.94 -11.87
CA ALA A 28 10.34 10.06 -12.77
C ALA A 28 10.72 9.75 -14.23
N LEU A 29 11.87 10.26 -14.71
CA LEU A 29 12.37 9.95 -16.06
C LEU A 29 12.70 8.46 -16.21
N VAL A 30 13.40 7.88 -15.22
CA VAL A 30 13.72 6.45 -15.22
C VAL A 30 12.45 5.60 -15.18
N ALA A 31 11.45 5.97 -14.40
CA ALA A 31 10.18 5.26 -14.38
C ALA A 31 9.43 5.36 -15.72
N PHE A 32 9.42 6.54 -16.34
CA PHE A 32 8.73 6.77 -17.61
C PHE A 32 9.39 5.98 -18.76
N PHE A 33 10.72 6.09 -18.92
CA PHE A 33 11.44 5.41 -20.00
C PHE A 33 11.73 3.94 -19.71
N GLY A 34 11.97 3.57 -18.45
CA GLY A 34 12.35 2.22 -18.04
C GLY A 34 11.17 1.28 -17.79
N PHE A 35 10.01 1.82 -17.37
CA PHE A 35 8.80 1.01 -17.13
C PHE A 35 7.62 1.45 -18.01
N GLY A 36 7.37 2.75 -18.14
CA GLY A 36 6.23 3.26 -18.92
C GLY A 36 6.29 2.83 -20.39
N VAL A 37 7.33 3.24 -21.12
CA VAL A 37 7.48 2.94 -22.55
C VAL A 37 7.47 1.42 -22.83
N PRO A 38 8.20 0.57 -22.08
CA PRO A 38 8.17 -0.87 -22.31
C PRO A 38 6.80 -1.50 -22.00
N ILE A 39 6.08 -1.05 -20.97
CA ILE A 39 4.74 -1.57 -20.67
C ILE A 39 3.75 -1.26 -21.80
N PHE A 40 3.83 -0.06 -22.39
CA PHE A 40 3.01 0.27 -23.56
C PHE A 40 3.40 -0.52 -24.82
N ALA A 41 4.67 -0.92 -24.94
CA ALA A 41 5.16 -1.74 -26.04
C ALA A 41 4.88 -3.25 -25.85
N LEU A 42 4.59 -3.69 -24.62
CA LEU A 42 4.29 -5.10 -24.33
C LEU A 42 2.95 -5.51 -24.92
N LYS A 43 2.93 -6.64 -25.62
CA LYS A 43 1.70 -7.24 -26.12
C LYS A 43 0.82 -7.68 -24.95
N ILE A 44 -0.46 -7.31 -25.01
CA ILE A 44 -1.48 -7.69 -24.00
C ILE A 44 -1.54 -9.21 -23.77
N ASP A 45 -1.18 -10.00 -24.78
CA ASP A 45 -1.17 -11.47 -24.70
C ASP A 45 -0.24 -12.02 -23.62
N VAL A 46 0.81 -11.30 -23.23
CA VAL A 46 1.69 -11.69 -22.11
C VAL A 46 0.90 -11.75 -20.80
N PHE A 47 0.04 -10.75 -20.55
CA PHE A 47 -0.81 -10.68 -19.37
C PHE A 47 -1.97 -11.70 -19.40
N LYS A 48 -2.26 -12.29 -20.57
CA LYS A 48 -3.25 -13.37 -20.72
C LYS A 48 -2.68 -14.77 -20.51
N SER A 49 -1.36 -14.92 -20.38
CA SER A 49 -0.72 -16.22 -20.18
C SER A 49 -0.90 -16.71 -18.75
N LYS A 50 -1.49 -17.90 -18.57
CA LYS A 50 -1.64 -18.55 -17.25
C LYS A 50 -0.32 -18.63 -16.49
N LYS A 51 0.76 -19.01 -17.20
CA LYS A 51 2.09 -19.18 -16.60
C LYS A 51 2.57 -17.83 -16.05
N PHE A 52 2.51 -16.77 -16.86
CA PHE A 52 2.94 -15.45 -16.44
C PHE A 52 2.18 -14.96 -15.21
N VAL A 53 0.84 -15.03 -15.23
CA VAL A 53 0.01 -14.54 -14.12
C VAL A 53 0.29 -15.30 -12.82
N VAL A 54 0.35 -16.64 -12.86
CA VAL A 54 0.60 -17.44 -11.66
C VAL A 54 2.01 -17.21 -11.13
N TRP A 55 3.03 -17.19 -11.99
CA TRP A 55 4.40 -16.91 -11.55
C TRP A 55 4.55 -15.51 -10.98
N PHE A 56 3.94 -14.49 -11.61
CA PHE A 56 4.00 -13.12 -11.12
C PHE A 56 3.34 -12.96 -9.75
N PHE A 57 2.18 -13.61 -9.55
CA PHE A 57 1.51 -13.63 -8.26
C PHE A 57 2.33 -14.38 -7.20
N MET A 58 2.88 -15.55 -7.52
CA MET A 58 3.70 -16.35 -6.60
C MET A 58 4.99 -15.62 -6.20
N ILE A 59 5.67 -14.98 -7.14
CA ILE A 59 6.87 -14.17 -6.86
C ILE A 59 6.50 -13.00 -5.94
N SER A 60 5.36 -12.35 -6.16
CA SER A 60 4.90 -11.25 -5.31
C SER A 60 4.60 -11.71 -3.87
N CYS A 61 3.93 -12.85 -3.72
CA CYS A 61 3.71 -13.46 -2.40
C CYS A 61 5.03 -13.90 -1.74
N ALA A 62 5.97 -14.45 -2.50
CA ALA A 62 7.28 -14.82 -1.99
C ALA A 62 8.09 -13.60 -1.53
N LEU A 63 7.97 -12.47 -2.22
CA LEU A 63 8.62 -11.22 -1.85
C LEU A 63 8.04 -10.62 -0.55
N LEU A 64 6.71 -10.67 -0.40
CA LEU A 64 6.05 -10.29 0.86
C LEU A 64 6.43 -11.24 2.01
N ALA A 65 6.44 -12.55 1.77
CA ALA A 65 6.87 -13.52 2.76
C ALA A 65 8.34 -13.31 3.16
N PHE A 66 9.20 -12.97 2.20
CA PHE A 66 10.59 -12.60 2.47
C PHE A 66 10.69 -11.38 3.38
N LEU A 67 9.87 -10.34 3.18
CA LEU A 67 9.84 -9.19 4.11
C LEU A 67 9.43 -9.60 5.52
N VAL A 68 8.39 -10.42 5.65
CA VAL A 68 7.93 -10.93 6.94
C VAL A 68 9.05 -11.70 7.65
N ILE A 69 9.76 -12.57 6.92
CA ILE A 69 10.92 -13.30 7.44
C ILE A 69 12.03 -12.32 7.87
N MET A 70 12.40 -11.38 7.01
CA MET A 70 13.44 -10.38 7.34
C MET A 70 13.09 -9.60 8.61
N LYS A 71 11.82 -9.23 8.79
CA LYS A 71 11.35 -8.57 10.02
C LYS A 71 11.53 -9.45 11.24
N ILE A 72 11.16 -10.74 11.17
CA ILE A 72 11.29 -11.69 12.28
C ILE A 72 12.77 -11.85 12.67
N PHE A 73 13.67 -11.99 11.69
CA PHE A 73 15.09 -12.21 11.94
C PHE A 73 15.87 -10.96 12.35
N LYS A 74 15.56 -9.79 11.77
CA LYS A 74 16.33 -8.56 11.96
C LYS A 74 15.78 -7.67 13.09
N GLY A 75 14.60 -8.01 13.63
CA GLY A 75 13.93 -7.27 14.69
C GLY A 75 13.47 -5.87 14.25
N SER A 76 12.92 -5.10 15.18
CA SER A 76 12.41 -3.74 14.93
C SER A 76 13.49 -2.72 14.52
N SER A 77 14.78 -3.06 14.64
CA SER A 77 15.90 -2.15 14.36
C SER A 77 16.07 -1.80 12.88
N ALA A 78 15.47 -2.56 11.96
CA ALA A 78 15.45 -2.26 10.53
C ALA A 78 14.11 -1.63 10.06
N ALA A 79 13.18 -1.40 10.98
CA ALA A 79 11.85 -0.91 10.65
C ALA A 79 11.85 0.61 10.52
N VAL A 80 11.49 1.13 9.35
CA VAL A 80 11.20 2.55 9.17
C VAL A 80 9.73 2.74 9.52
N ASN A 81 9.43 3.57 10.53
CA ASN A 81 8.06 3.78 11.03
C ASN A 81 7.36 2.48 11.52
N GLY A 82 8.12 1.53 12.07
CA GLY A 82 7.56 0.28 12.62
C GLY A 82 7.27 -0.83 11.60
N ALA A 83 7.53 -0.61 10.30
CA ALA A 83 7.44 -1.62 9.24
C ALA A 83 8.76 -1.80 8.47
N VAL A 84 9.07 -3.04 8.07
CA VAL A 84 10.22 -3.37 7.20
C VAL A 84 9.70 -3.50 5.77
N GLY A 85 9.19 -2.40 5.22
CA GLY A 85 8.50 -2.41 3.91
C GLY A 85 9.36 -2.13 2.70
N TRP A 86 10.67 -1.92 2.89
CA TRP A 86 11.58 -1.53 1.82
C TRP A 86 12.76 -2.49 1.73
N ILE A 87 12.99 -3.01 0.53
CA ILE A 87 14.21 -3.75 0.19
C ILE A 87 15.17 -2.74 -0.45
N ASN A 88 16.23 -2.41 0.28
CA ASN A 88 17.27 -1.53 -0.22
C ASN A 88 18.26 -2.33 -1.08
N LEU A 89 18.26 -2.07 -2.39
CA LEU A 89 19.16 -2.68 -3.38
C LEU A 89 20.43 -1.83 -3.61
N GLY A 90 20.68 -0.84 -2.76
CA GLY A 90 21.79 0.12 -2.83
C GLY A 90 21.45 1.36 -3.65
N PHE A 91 20.97 1.16 -4.88
CA PHE A 91 20.63 2.25 -5.82
C PHE A 91 19.12 2.55 -5.88
N ILE A 92 18.28 1.55 -5.59
CA ILE A 92 16.82 1.66 -5.57
C ILE A 92 16.28 1.02 -4.29
N ASN A 93 15.27 1.64 -3.70
CA ASN A 93 14.46 1.02 -2.67
C ASN A 93 13.21 0.45 -3.34
N LEU A 94 13.08 -0.87 -3.34
CA LEU A 94 11.91 -1.55 -3.87
C LEU A 94 10.90 -1.77 -2.73
N GLN A 95 9.65 -1.43 -2.98
CA GLN A 95 8.54 -1.70 -2.06
C GLN A 95 7.74 -2.91 -2.58
N PRO A 96 7.87 -4.09 -1.96
CA PRO A 96 7.16 -5.30 -2.37
C PRO A 96 5.63 -5.15 -2.42
N LEU A 97 5.06 -4.33 -1.54
CA LEU A 97 3.63 -4.03 -1.52
C LEU A 97 3.14 -3.38 -2.83
N GLU A 98 3.96 -2.55 -3.48
CA GLU A 98 3.60 -1.95 -4.76
C GLU A 98 3.48 -3.03 -5.84
N VAL A 99 4.46 -3.92 -5.93
CA VAL A 99 4.44 -5.07 -6.86
C VAL A 99 3.24 -5.98 -6.56
N ALA A 100 2.95 -6.21 -5.29
CA ALA A 100 1.82 -7.01 -4.83
C ALA A 100 0.46 -6.48 -5.33
N LYS A 101 0.23 -5.16 -5.28
CA LYS A 101 -1.01 -4.55 -5.80
C LYS A 101 -1.20 -4.86 -7.30
N PHE A 102 -0.15 -4.68 -8.11
CA PHE A 102 -0.22 -4.99 -9.54
C PHE A 102 -0.44 -6.47 -9.80
N ALA A 103 0.26 -7.35 -9.08
CA ALA A 103 0.10 -8.79 -9.22
C ALA A 103 -1.30 -9.26 -8.85
N LEU A 104 -1.88 -8.69 -7.80
CA LEU A 104 -3.24 -8.98 -7.36
C LEU A 104 -4.28 -8.59 -8.43
N VAL A 105 -4.16 -7.39 -9.02
CA VAL A 105 -5.06 -6.93 -10.08
C VAL A 105 -4.99 -7.87 -11.30
N ILE A 106 -3.78 -8.17 -11.77
CA ILE A 106 -3.58 -9.04 -12.95
C ILE A 106 -4.10 -10.46 -12.67
N TYR A 107 -3.84 -10.99 -11.47
CA TYR A 107 -4.33 -12.31 -11.05
C TYR A 107 -5.87 -12.35 -10.99
N LEU A 108 -6.49 -11.38 -10.34
CA LEU A 108 -7.95 -11.31 -10.24
C LEU A 108 -8.58 -11.11 -11.61
N ALA A 109 -8.05 -10.21 -12.44
CA ALA A 109 -8.52 -10.01 -13.80
C ALA A 109 -8.49 -11.31 -14.60
N TYR A 110 -7.38 -12.06 -14.51
CA TYR A 110 -7.24 -13.36 -15.16
C TYR A 110 -8.27 -14.36 -14.64
N VAL A 111 -8.34 -14.58 -13.32
CA VAL A 111 -9.19 -15.64 -12.75
C VAL A 111 -10.68 -15.35 -12.94
N LEU A 112 -11.09 -14.08 -12.81
CA LEU A 112 -12.48 -13.66 -12.94
C LEU A 112 -12.95 -13.76 -14.40
N ASP A 113 -12.14 -13.31 -15.37
CA ASP A 113 -12.44 -13.41 -16.81
C ASP A 113 -12.67 -14.86 -17.27
N ARG A 114 -11.89 -15.85 -16.77
CA ARG A 114 -12.09 -17.27 -17.15
C ARG A 114 -13.26 -17.94 -16.41
N ARG A 115 -13.82 -17.27 -15.40
CA ARG A 115 -14.99 -17.73 -14.64
C ARG A 115 -16.26 -16.96 -15.05
N ASP A 116 -16.12 -15.91 -15.84
CA ASP A 116 -17.22 -15.16 -16.45
C ASP A 116 -18.05 -16.11 -17.33
N GLY A 117 -19.35 -16.16 -17.08
CA GLY A 117 -20.28 -17.11 -17.73
C GLY A 117 -20.46 -18.48 -17.06
N LYS A 118 -19.66 -18.85 -16.05
CA LYS A 118 -19.85 -20.09 -15.23
C LYS A 118 -20.50 -19.82 -13.87
N LEU A 119 -20.92 -18.58 -13.61
CA LEU A 119 -21.57 -18.14 -12.38
C LEU A 119 -23.05 -18.58 -12.35
N VAL A 120 -23.27 -19.89 -12.37
CA VAL A 120 -24.59 -20.48 -12.16
C VAL A 120 -25.01 -20.21 -10.72
N LYS A 121 -26.22 -19.68 -10.53
CA LYS A 121 -26.85 -19.43 -9.21
C LYS A 121 -26.78 -20.72 -8.37
N GLY A 122 -25.86 -20.76 -7.41
CA GLY A 122 -25.62 -21.92 -6.53
C GLY A 122 -24.14 -22.27 -6.31
N GLN A 123 -23.28 -22.10 -7.33
CA GLN A 123 -21.84 -22.42 -7.23
C GLN A 123 -20.94 -21.18 -7.11
N ILE A 124 -21.52 -19.98 -7.03
CA ILE A 124 -20.79 -18.70 -6.93
C ILE A 124 -19.78 -18.73 -5.77
N VAL A 125 -20.17 -19.24 -4.60
CA VAL A 125 -19.29 -19.32 -3.42
C VAL A 125 -18.12 -20.27 -3.66
N GLN A 126 -18.35 -21.43 -4.29
CA GLN A 126 -17.30 -22.42 -4.58
C GLN A 126 -16.36 -21.95 -5.70
N ASN A 127 -16.90 -21.19 -6.66
CA ASN A 127 -16.15 -20.61 -7.77
C ASN A 127 -15.46 -19.27 -7.42
N LEU A 128 -15.74 -18.66 -6.26
CA LEU A 128 -15.06 -17.43 -5.85
C LEU A 128 -14.21 -17.59 -4.59
N SER A 129 -14.37 -18.70 -3.86
CA SER A 129 -13.62 -18.95 -2.63
C SER A 129 -12.12 -19.03 -2.89
N HIS A 130 -11.69 -19.71 -3.95
CA HIS A 130 -10.27 -19.86 -4.27
C HIS A 130 -9.53 -18.52 -4.49
N PRO A 131 -9.96 -17.62 -5.40
CA PRO A 131 -9.29 -16.32 -5.57
C PRO A 131 -9.39 -15.43 -4.33
N ALA A 132 -10.49 -15.50 -3.56
CA ALA A 132 -10.60 -14.74 -2.33
C ALA A 132 -9.67 -15.25 -1.22
N ILE A 133 -9.54 -16.56 -1.05
CA ILE A 133 -8.59 -17.15 -0.10
C ILE A 133 -7.17 -16.74 -0.46
N LEU A 134 -6.79 -16.81 -1.73
CA LEU A 134 -5.44 -16.43 -2.17
C LEU A 134 -5.16 -14.94 -1.94
N SER A 135 -6.16 -14.08 -2.19
CA SER A 135 -6.09 -12.65 -1.89
C SER A 135 -6.01 -12.39 -0.38
N ALA A 136 -6.76 -13.14 0.43
CA ALA A 136 -6.73 -13.06 1.88
C ALA A 136 -5.37 -13.47 2.45
N VAL A 137 -4.75 -14.53 1.92
CA VAL A 137 -3.38 -14.93 2.30
C VAL A 137 -2.40 -13.78 2.04
N MET A 138 -2.49 -13.13 0.87
CA MET A 138 -1.65 -11.98 0.55
C MET A 138 -1.87 -10.82 1.53
N MET A 139 -3.13 -10.50 1.85
CA MET A 139 -3.45 -9.46 2.84
C MET A 139 -2.94 -9.82 4.25
N CYS A 140 -3.05 -11.08 4.67
CA CYS A 140 -2.51 -11.53 5.95
C CYS A 140 -1.00 -11.32 6.06
N LEU A 141 -0.25 -11.59 4.98
CA LEU A 141 1.20 -11.32 4.96
C LEU A 141 1.52 -9.84 5.22
N VAL A 142 0.73 -8.93 4.66
CA VAL A 142 0.90 -7.47 4.82
C VAL A 142 0.50 -7.00 6.22
N ILE A 143 -0.54 -7.60 6.83
CA ILE A 143 -0.93 -7.33 8.22
C ILE A 143 0.18 -7.74 9.20
N VAL A 144 0.87 -8.86 8.93
CA VAL A 144 2.03 -9.31 9.73
C VAL A 144 3.23 -8.36 9.60
N GLU A 145 3.26 -7.55 8.52
CA GLU A 145 4.21 -6.46 8.26
C GLU A 145 3.80 -5.08 8.87
N PRO A 146 2.86 -5.06 9.81
CA PRO A 146 2.07 -3.91 10.26
C PRO A 146 1.68 -2.83 9.25
N ASP A 147 1.50 -3.16 7.97
CA ASP A 147 1.04 -2.17 6.99
C ASP A 147 -0.50 -2.20 6.81
N PHE A 148 -1.19 -1.52 7.71
CA PHE A 148 -2.64 -1.37 7.65
C PHE A 148 -3.12 -0.56 6.43
N GLY A 149 -2.34 0.44 6.00
CA GLY A 149 -2.67 1.25 4.84
C GLY A 149 -2.61 0.43 3.55
N GLY A 150 -1.53 -0.33 3.39
CA GLY A 150 -1.35 -1.28 2.29
C GLY A 150 -2.43 -2.35 2.25
N THR A 151 -2.74 -2.92 3.41
CA THR A 151 -3.82 -3.90 3.55
C THR A 151 -5.16 -3.33 3.12
N ALA A 152 -5.50 -2.10 3.54
CA ALA A 152 -6.75 -1.44 3.16
C ALA A 152 -6.84 -1.21 1.64
N ILE A 153 -5.73 -0.86 0.98
CA ILE A 153 -5.68 -0.70 -0.47
C ILE A 153 -5.88 -2.03 -1.19
N LEU A 154 -5.18 -3.09 -0.74
CA LEU A 154 -5.38 -4.44 -1.31
C LEU A 154 -6.82 -4.90 -1.15
N PHE A 155 -7.42 -4.65 0.01
CA PHE A 155 -8.82 -4.95 0.26
C PHE A 155 -9.76 -4.21 -0.72
N MET A 156 -9.53 -2.92 -0.93
CA MET A 156 -10.30 -2.12 -1.89
C MET A 156 -10.14 -2.64 -3.33
N ILE A 157 -8.93 -3.07 -3.72
CA ILE A 157 -8.69 -3.69 -5.04
C ILE A 157 -9.53 -4.97 -5.18
N VAL A 158 -9.48 -5.86 -4.20
CA VAL A 158 -10.27 -7.12 -4.23
C VAL A 158 -11.75 -6.79 -4.36
N LEU A 159 -12.25 -5.83 -3.57
CA LEU A 159 -13.64 -5.38 -3.61
C LEU A 159 -14.03 -4.95 -5.02
N VAL A 160 -13.31 -3.99 -5.60
CA VAL A 160 -13.63 -3.43 -6.92
C VAL A 160 -13.62 -4.52 -7.98
N MET A 161 -12.61 -5.39 -7.97
CA MET A 161 -12.49 -6.48 -8.95
C MET A 161 -13.65 -7.48 -8.85
N PHE A 162 -14.05 -7.87 -7.64
CA PHE A 162 -15.17 -8.78 -7.43
C PHE A 162 -16.52 -8.14 -7.79
N SER A 163 -16.69 -6.84 -7.54
CA SER A 163 -17.89 -6.10 -7.92
C SER A 163 -18.08 -6.02 -9.44
N VAL A 164 -16.99 -5.91 -10.20
CA VAL A 164 -17.04 -5.85 -11.68
C VAL A 164 -17.32 -7.23 -12.31
N SER A 165 -16.95 -8.32 -11.64
CA SER A 165 -17.08 -9.70 -12.14
C SER A 165 -18.51 -10.26 -12.23
N GLY A 166 -19.56 -9.44 -12.10
CA GLY A 166 -20.96 -9.91 -12.19
C GLY A 166 -21.45 -10.74 -11.00
N VAL A 167 -20.73 -10.72 -9.87
CA VAL A 167 -21.17 -11.33 -8.62
C VAL A 167 -22.37 -10.53 -8.09
N PRO A 168 -23.47 -11.17 -7.66
CA PRO A 168 -24.57 -10.44 -7.07
C PRO A 168 -24.06 -9.60 -5.89
N THR A 169 -24.35 -8.31 -5.92
CA THR A 169 -23.87 -7.29 -4.98
C THR A 169 -24.09 -7.65 -3.52
N SER A 170 -25.16 -8.41 -3.23
CA SER A 170 -25.48 -8.93 -1.90
C SER A 170 -24.52 -10.01 -1.37
N ILE A 171 -23.85 -10.75 -2.25
CA ILE A 171 -22.78 -11.70 -1.88
C ILE A 171 -21.47 -10.96 -1.71
N ALA A 172 -21.14 -10.04 -2.62
CA ALA A 172 -19.95 -9.20 -2.51
C ALA A 172 -19.94 -8.40 -1.19
N LEU A 173 -21.09 -7.81 -0.81
CA LEU A 173 -21.23 -7.11 0.48
C LEU A 173 -21.07 -8.04 1.69
N ARG A 174 -21.59 -9.27 1.64
CA ARG A 174 -21.42 -10.24 2.74
C ARG A 174 -19.96 -10.64 2.91
N TRP A 175 -19.22 -10.78 1.82
CA TRP A 175 -17.80 -11.12 1.86
C TRP A 175 -16.97 -9.95 2.38
N LEU A 176 -17.34 -8.73 1.97
CA LEU A 176 -16.78 -7.48 2.46
C LEU A 176 -16.99 -7.34 3.98
N LEU A 177 -18.22 -7.56 4.46
CA LEU A 177 -18.52 -7.58 5.90
C LEU A 177 -17.76 -8.68 6.63
N GLY A 178 -17.68 -9.89 6.06
CA GLY A 178 -16.92 -10.99 6.64
C GLY A 178 -15.44 -10.67 6.80
N ILE A 179 -14.81 -10.07 5.79
CA ILE A 179 -13.40 -9.67 5.85
C ILE A 179 -13.21 -8.52 6.85
N ILE A 180 -14.10 -7.52 6.88
CA ILE A 180 -14.03 -6.44 7.89
C ILE A 180 -14.12 -7.03 9.30
N VAL A 181 -15.03 -7.97 9.53
CA VAL A 181 -15.19 -8.64 10.84
C VAL A 181 -13.93 -9.43 11.19
N ILE A 182 -13.34 -10.15 10.24
CA ILE A 182 -12.08 -10.90 10.47
C ILE A 182 -10.93 -9.95 10.79
N VAL A 183 -10.77 -8.86 10.03
CA VAL A 183 -9.74 -7.85 10.28
C VAL A 183 -9.96 -7.20 11.65
N ALA A 184 -11.19 -6.82 11.97
CA ALA A 184 -11.54 -6.25 13.27
C ALA A 184 -11.28 -7.25 14.41
N ALA A 185 -11.60 -8.54 14.23
CA ALA A 185 -11.34 -9.58 15.22
C ALA A 185 -9.83 -9.81 15.42
N VAL A 186 -9.04 -9.82 14.35
CA VAL A 186 -7.58 -9.93 14.42
C VAL A 186 -7.00 -8.72 15.15
N VAL A 187 -7.46 -7.51 14.83
CA VAL A 187 -7.07 -6.29 15.54
C VAL A 187 -7.41 -6.43 17.02
N VAL A 188 -8.66 -6.70 17.38
CA VAL A 188 -9.10 -6.86 18.78
C VAL A 188 -8.30 -7.93 19.52
N LEU A 189 -7.99 -9.05 18.87
CA LEU A 189 -7.18 -10.12 19.47
C LEU A 189 -5.75 -9.65 19.76
N ILE A 190 -5.14 -8.87 18.86
CA ILE A 190 -3.84 -8.21 19.08
C ILE A 190 -3.92 -7.22 20.25
N ILE A 191 -5.02 -6.45 20.38
CA ILE A 191 -5.25 -5.52 21.50
C ILE A 191 -5.30 -6.28 22.84
N ILE A 192 -6.06 -7.37 22.89
CA ILE A 192 -6.23 -8.17 24.12
C ILE A 192 -4.91 -8.84 24.52
N TRP A 193 -4.16 -9.37 23.54
CA TRP A 193 -2.91 -10.07 23.81
C TRP A 193 -1.74 -9.15 24.18
N ASN A 194 -1.71 -7.91 23.67
CA ASN A 194 -0.63 -6.99 23.98
C ASN A 194 -1.08 -5.52 23.94
N PRO A 195 -1.69 -4.99 25.02
CA PRO A 195 -2.20 -3.62 25.05
C PRO A 195 -1.09 -2.55 24.93
N LYS A 196 0.14 -2.88 25.34
CA LYS A 196 1.31 -1.99 25.18
C LYS A 196 1.74 -1.84 23.72
N PHE A 197 1.48 -2.84 22.89
CA PHE A 197 1.81 -2.79 21.46
C PHE A 197 1.09 -1.63 20.77
N LEU A 198 -0.16 -1.30 21.16
CA LEU A 198 -0.89 -0.19 20.57
C LEU A 198 -0.35 1.17 20.99
N GLN A 199 -0.06 1.41 22.26
CA GLN A 199 0.36 2.74 22.74
C GLN A 199 1.70 3.18 22.14
N GLU A 200 2.61 2.25 21.87
CA GLU A 200 3.87 2.51 21.16
C GLU A 200 3.80 2.24 19.66
N SER A 201 2.69 1.70 19.14
CA SER A 201 2.54 1.50 17.70
C SER A 201 2.49 2.83 16.98
N TYR A 202 3.27 2.91 15.90
CA TYR A 202 3.22 4.01 14.95
C TYR A 202 1.79 4.31 14.46
N GLN A 203 0.94 3.28 14.35
CA GLN A 203 -0.43 3.46 13.85
C GLN A 203 -1.31 4.22 14.84
N PHE A 204 -1.21 3.92 16.14
CA PHE A 204 -1.92 4.65 17.16
C PHE A 204 -1.42 6.10 17.27
N GLN A 205 -0.10 6.31 17.17
CA GLN A 205 0.47 7.66 17.14
C GLN A 205 -0.02 8.45 15.90
N ARG A 206 -0.21 7.81 14.75
CA ARG A 206 -0.83 8.42 13.56
C ARG A 206 -2.31 8.77 13.77
N LEU A 207 -3.08 7.91 14.41
CA LEU A 207 -4.48 8.21 14.71
C LEU A 207 -4.61 9.38 15.70
N MET A 208 -3.78 9.37 16.76
CA MET A 208 -3.77 10.45 17.74
C MET A 208 -3.27 11.78 17.15
N SER A 209 -2.25 11.75 16.29
CA SER A 209 -1.79 12.95 15.57
C SER A 209 -2.77 13.44 14.51
N PHE A 210 -3.64 12.58 13.97
CA PHE A 210 -4.75 13.01 13.12
C PHE A 210 -5.84 13.72 13.92
N LEU A 211 -6.19 13.20 15.10
CA LEU A 211 -7.21 13.79 15.98
C LEU A 211 -6.73 15.09 16.65
N HIS A 212 -5.48 15.11 17.12
CA HIS A 212 -4.88 16.24 17.83
C HIS A 212 -3.54 16.67 17.18
N PRO A 213 -3.57 17.25 15.96
CA PRO A 213 -2.36 17.54 15.21
C PRO A 213 -1.46 18.59 15.85
N PHE A 214 -2.05 19.63 16.45
CA PHE A 214 -1.31 20.72 17.09
C PHE A 214 -0.69 20.33 18.44
N GLU A 215 -1.31 19.41 19.19
CA GLU A 215 -0.75 18.92 20.45
C GLU A 215 0.42 17.94 20.24
N LEU A 216 0.42 17.22 19.10
CA LEU A 216 1.41 16.20 18.76
C LEU A 216 2.35 16.62 17.62
N GLU A 217 2.47 17.91 17.36
CA GLU A 217 3.28 18.48 16.27
C GLU A 217 4.71 17.87 16.23
N LYS A 218 5.38 17.79 17.38
CA LYS A 218 6.76 17.27 17.51
C LYS A 218 6.89 15.74 17.44
N LYS A 219 5.80 14.97 17.56
CA LYS A 219 5.82 13.50 17.66
C LYS A 219 5.22 12.77 16.45
N GLY A 220 4.60 13.50 15.52
CA GLY A 220 3.99 12.90 14.31
C GLY A 220 3.01 13.81 13.57
N GLY A 221 2.55 14.91 14.20
CA GLY A 221 1.61 15.87 13.62
C GLY A 221 2.22 16.92 12.69
N ALA A 222 3.54 17.10 12.68
CA ALA A 222 4.21 18.16 11.92
C ALA A 222 3.81 18.20 10.43
N GLN A 223 3.66 17.05 9.78
CA GLN A 223 3.27 17.02 8.36
C GLN A 223 1.85 17.56 8.13
N LEU A 224 0.92 17.26 9.04
CA LEU A 224 -0.47 17.73 8.94
C LEU A 224 -0.56 19.21 9.28
N VAL A 225 0.13 19.65 10.33
CA VAL A 225 0.22 21.06 10.75
C VAL A 225 0.84 21.92 9.64
N ASN A 226 1.94 21.48 9.04
CA ASN A 226 2.56 22.15 7.89
C ASN A 226 1.64 22.19 6.66
N SER A 227 0.81 21.15 6.46
CA SER A 227 -0.19 21.16 5.40
C SER A 227 -1.27 22.22 5.65
N TYR A 228 -1.70 22.40 6.91
CA TYR A 228 -2.62 23.49 7.27
C TYR A 228 -1.99 24.87 7.09
N TYR A 229 -0.74 25.07 7.52
CA TYR A 229 -0.02 26.33 7.29
C TYR A 229 0.14 26.64 5.80
N ALA A 230 0.47 25.63 4.99
CA ALA A 230 0.59 25.79 3.55
C ALA A 230 -0.73 26.14 2.86
N ILE A 231 -1.86 25.58 3.32
CA ILE A 231 -3.19 25.94 2.80
C ILE A 231 -3.55 27.37 3.20
N HIS A 232 -3.28 27.76 4.46
CA HIS A 232 -3.57 29.11 4.96
C HIS A 232 -2.74 30.18 4.23
N ASN A 233 -1.43 29.95 4.08
CA ASN A 233 -0.50 30.91 3.50
C ASN A 233 -0.51 30.88 1.95
N GLY A 234 -0.89 29.76 1.33
CA GLY A 234 -0.75 29.53 -0.11
C GLY A 234 -1.79 30.20 -1.01
N GLY A 235 -3.00 30.49 -0.51
CA GLY A 235 -4.08 31.03 -1.33
C GLY A 235 -4.42 30.17 -2.58
N LEU A 236 -5.21 30.70 -3.52
CA LEU A 236 -5.63 29.95 -4.72
C LEU A 236 -4.53 29.76 -5.77
N VAL A 237 -3.53 30.66 -5.78
CA VAL A 237 -2.48 30.72 -6.82
C VAL A 237 -1.15 30.13 -6.31
N GLY A 238 -1.03 29.87 -5.01
CA GLY A 238 0.22 29.46 -4.39
C GLY A 238 1.18 30.65 -4.20
N VAL A 239 2.12 30.50 -3.27
CA VAL A 239 3.16 31.51 -2.96
C VAL A 239 4.54 31.17 -3.57
N GLY A 240 4.58 30.18 -4.46
CA GLY A 240 5.81 29.66 -5.08
C GLY A 240 6.42 28.47 -4.33
N LEU A 241 7.34 27.77 -5.01
CA LEU A 241 7.98 26.55 -4.48
C LEU A 241 8.84 26.86 -3.25
N GLY A 242 8.51 26.28 -2.09
CA GLY A 242 9.29 26.44 -0.86
C GLY A 242 8.93 27.68 -0.02
N ASN A 243 7.97 28.50 -0.46
CA ASN A 243 7.57 29.73 0.24
C ASN A 243 6.25 29.59 1.03
N SER A 244 5.67 28.39 1.08
CA SER A 244 4.34 28.16 1.69
C SER A 244 4.38 27.75 3.16
N MET A 245 5.56 27.63 3.76
CA MET A 245 5.72 27.34 5.19
C MET A 245 6.17 28.59 5.95
#